data_AF-A0A6V8LIL5-F1
#
_entry.id   AF-A0A6V8LIL5-F1
#
_cell.length_a   1.000
_cell.length_b   1.000
_cell.length_c   1.000
_cell.angle_alpha   90.00
_cell.angle_beta   90.00
_cell.angle_gamma   90.00
#
_symmetry.space_group_name_H-M   'P 1'
#
loop_
_entity.id
_entity.type
_entity.pdbx_description
1 polymer ?
#
loop_
_entity_poly.entity_id
_entity_poly.type
_entity_poly.pdbx_seq_one_letter_code
_entity_poly.pdbx_strand_id
1 'polypeptide(L)'
;MQDAGAEARLLSTLLHQAIAAGPGAPARVVACVWTALWQVADLGERDGQQGGHAAVSAAVAHIEANLAAPLTVPGIARVVGVSHNHLTRLFRTETGHTVVGYLRRRRLERARHLLRESTLSIPAIAASVGIADLQAFNKACRRELGGSPRAVRAGE
;
A
#
# COMPACT_ATOMS: atom_id res chain seq x y z
N MET A 1 6.34 4.75 33.10
CA MET A 1 5.98 3.36 32.78
C MET A 1 4.48 3.36 32.50
N GLN A 2 4.07 3.95 31.36
CA GLN A 2 2.67 4.20 31.02
C GLN A 2 2.03 2.96 30.40
N ASP A 3 0.75 2.78 30.70
CA ASP A 3 -0.12 1.63 30.45
C ASP A 3 -0.13 1.11 29.01
N ALA A 4 0.75 0.15 28.71
CA ALA A 4 0.66 -0.69 27.51
C ALA A 4 -0.65 -1.53 27.45
N GLY A 5 -1.40 -1.60 28.56
CA GLY A 5 -2.60 -2.41 28.68
C GLY A 5 -3.84 -1.85 27.97
N ALA A 6 -3.95 -0.53 27.79
CA ALA A 6 -5.11 0.08 27.14
C ALA A 6 -4.97 0.06 25.61
N GLU A 7 -3.80 0.40 25.09
CA GLU A 7 -3.49 0.40 23.66
C GLU A 7 -3.54 -1.02 23.07
N ALA A 8 -3.01 -2.01 23.79
CA ALA A 8 -3.07 -3.42 23.39
C ALA A 8 -4.51 -3.96 23.32
N ARG A 9 -5.40 -3.52 24.22
CA ARG A 9 -6.83 -3.88 24.19
C ARG A 9 -7.54 -3.24 23.00
N LEU A 10 -7.20 -2.00 22.67
CA LEU A 10 -7.77 -1.27 21.53
C LEU A 10 -7.35 -1.94 20.20
N LEU A 11 -6.06 -2.24 20.05
CA LEU A 11 -5.53 -3.02 18.92
C LEU A 11 -6.18 -4.39 18.79
N SER A 12 -6.29 -5.13 19.91
CA SER A 12 -6.95 -6.44 19.93
C SER A 12 -8.42 -6.36 19.55
N THR A 13 -9.14 -5.35 20.03
CA THR A 13 -10.57 -5.19 19.74
C THR A 13 -10.80 -4.85 18.27
N LEU A 14 -9.99 -3.96 17.69
CA LEU A 14 -10.06 -3.61 16.27
C LEU A 14 -9.70 -4.80 15.37
N LEU A 15 -8.72 -5.61 15.78
CA LEU A 15 -8.36 -6.87 15.09
C LEU A 15 -9.52 -7.87 15.11
N HIS A 16 -10.15 -8.10 16.25
CA HIS A 16 -11.29 -9.01 16.35
C HIS A 16 -12.52 -8.52 15.56
N GLN A 17 -12.77 -7.20 15.56
CA GLN A 17 -13.86 -6.62 14.76
C GLN A 17 -13.60 -6.73 13.25
N ALA A 18 -12.34 -6.57 12.81
CA ALA A 18 -11.97 -6.76 11.41
C ALA A 18 -12.09 -8.23 10.94
N ILE A 19 -11.85 -9.19 11.85
CA ILE A 19 -12.01 -10.62 11.60
C ILE A 19 -13.51 -11.01 11.57
N ALA A 20 -14.33 -10.41 12.42
CA ALA A 20 -15.78 -10.67 12.50
C ALA A 20 -16.58 -10.06 11.32
N ALA A 21 -16.05 -9.04 10.65
CA ALA A 21 -16.77 -8.28 9.62
C ALA A 21 -16.87 -8.94 8.22
N GLY A 22 -16.60 -10.24 8.07
CA GLY A 22 -17.00 -10.94 6.84
C GLY A 22 -16.48 -12.37 6.68
N PRO A 23 -17.36 -13.38 6.60
CA PRO A 23 -16.96 -14.71 6.16
C PRO A 23 -16.79 -14.67 4.64
N GLY A 24 -15.53 -14.72 4.15
CA GLY A 24 -15.32 -14.86 2.71
C GLY A 24 -13.91 -14.76 2.16
N ALA A 25 -12.93 -14.17 2.85
CA ALA A 25 -11.54 -14.15 2.34
C ALA A 25 -10.51 -13.78 3.43
N PRO A 26 -9.91 -14.74 4.15
CA PRO A 26 -8.85 -14.45 5.14
C PRO A 26 -7.66 -13.68 4.55
N ALA A 27 -7.40 -13.81 3.24
CA ALA A 27 -6.37 -13.06 2.53
C ALA A 27 -6.60 -11.53 2.51
N ARG A 28 -7.86 -11.07 2.52
CA ARG A 28 -8.17 -9.63 2.53
C ARG A 28 -8.00 -9.02 3.92
N VAL A 29 -8.40 -9.75 4.97
CA VAL A 29 -8.30 -9.27 6.36
C VAL A 29 -6.83 -9.11 6.76
N VAL A 30 -5.99 -10.11 6.49
CA VAL A 30 -4.54 -10.02 6.77
C VAL A 30 -3.89 -8.90 5.98
N ALA A 31 -4.25 -8.73 4.70
CA ALA A 31 -3.76 -7.60 3.90
C ALA A 31 -4.21 -6.25 4.46
N CYS A 32 -5.47 -6.11 4.88
CA CYS A 32 -5.99 -4.86 5.48
C CYS A 32 -5.30 -4.53 6.80
N VAL A 33 -5.16 -5.51 7.70
CA VAL A 33 -4.44 -5.37 8.98
C VAL A 33 -2.99 -4.97 8.74
N TRP A 34 -2.31 -5.64 7.80
CA TRP A 34 -0.93 -5.30 7.46
C TRP A 34 -0.80 -3.88 6.90
N THR A 35 -1.78 -3.42 6.11
CA THR A 35 -1.84 -2.03 5.62
C THR A 35 -1.92 -1.05 6.78
N ALA A 36 -2.83 -1.30 7.71
CA ALA A 36 -3.07 -0.43 8.84
C ALA A 36 -1.83 -0.32 9.74
N LEU A 37 -1.14 -1.44 9.99
CA LEU A 37 0.10 -1.45 10.76
C LEU A 37 1.23 -0.66 10.08
N TRP A 38 1.38 -0.76 8.76
CA TRP A 38 2.36 0.02 8.00
C TRP A 38 2.05 1.53 8.02
N GLN A 39 0.77 1.88 7.94
CA GLN A 39 0.35 3.27 8.01
C GLN A 39 0.60 3.89 9.38
N VAL A 40 0.46 3.11 10.46
CA VAL A 40 0.72 3.56 11.83
C VAL A 40 2.22 3.66 12.11
N ALA A 41 3.03 2.72 11.61
CA ALA A 41 4.49 2.77 11.74
C ALA A 41 5.10 4.00 11.02
N ASP A 42 4.48 4.45 9.93
CA ASP A 42 4.87 5.64 9.15
C ASP A 42 4.40 6.98 9.78
N LEU A 43 3.60 6.95 10.87
CA LEU A 43 3.19 8.17 11.58
C LEU A 43 4.30 8.76 12.45
N GLY A 44 5.39 8.02 12.69
CA GLY A 44 6.50 8.44 13.55
C GLY A 44 7.45 9.47 12.92
N GLU A 45 7.38 9.71 11.61
CA GLU A 45 8.32 10.58 10.88
C GLU A 45 7.68 11.91 10.39
N ARG A 46 6.51 12.29 10.93
CA ARG A 46 5.70 13.42 10.45
C ARG A 46 5.87 14.73 11.21
N ASP A 47 7.00 14.94 11.88
CA ASP A 47 7.32 16.25 12.44
C ASP A 47 8.62 16.78 11.81
N GLY A 48 8.47 17.77 10.92
CA GLY A 48 9.60 18.60 10.53
C GLY A 48 9.95 18.78 9.05
N GLN A 49 9.00 18.83 8.09
CA GLN A 49 9.33 19.44 6.78
C GLN A 49 8.13 20.02 6.01
N GLN A 50 7.82 21.30 6.27
CA GLN A 50 6.97 22.15 5.43
C GLN A 50 7.69 22.55 4.13
N GLY A 51 8.06 21.56 3.32
CA GLY A 51 8.76 21.74 2.04
C GLY A 51 8.04 21.14 0.82
N GLY A 52 6.88 20.47 1.00
CA GLY A 52 6.14 19.84 -0.10
C GLY A 52 4.71 20.36 -0.22
N HIS A 53 4.21 20.49 -1.45
CA HIS A 53 2.82 20.90 -1.70
C HIS A 53 1.82 19.95 -1.00
N ALA A 54 0.91 20.51 -0.20
CA ALA A 54 -0.12 19.76 0.53
C ALA A 54 -0.92 18.79 -0.36
N ALA A 55 -1.16 19.14 -1.62
CA ALA A 55 -1.84 18.29 -2.59
C ALA A 55 -1.07 16.98 -2.91
N VAL A 56 0.27 17.01 -2.93
CA VAL A 56 1.09 15.81 -3.16
C VAL A 56 1.10 14.93 -1.91
N SER A 57 1.25 15.51 -0.73
CA SER A 57 1.17 14.77 0.54
C SER A 57 -0.19 14.07 0.69
N ALA A 58 -1.29 14.79 0.41
CA ALA A 58 -2.64 14.22 0.41
C ALA A 58 -2.81 13.13 -0.66
N ALA A 59 -2.22 13.31 -1.85
CA ALA A 59 -2.27 12.29 -2.90
C ALA A 59 -1.52 11.02 -2.51
N VAL A 60 -0.32 11.15 -1.91
CA VAL A 60 0.46 10.03 -1.39
C VAL A 60 -0.33 9.30 -0.31
N ALA A 61 -0.86 10.01 0.69
CA ALA A 61 -1.67 9.41 1.75
C ALA A 61 -2.89 8.65 1.20
N HIS A 62 -3.57 9.22 0.20
CA HIS A 62 -4.69 8.55 -0.46
C HIS A 62 -4.26 7.30 -1.23
N ILE A 63 -3.12 7.34 -1.92
CA ILE A 63 -2.56 6.19 -2.63
C ILE A 63 -2.22 5.07 -1.65
N GLU A 64 -1.51 5.37 -0.57
CA GLU A 64 -1.10 4.37 0.44
C GLU A 64 -2.29 3.67 1.09
N ALA A 65 -3.34 4.43 1.39
CA ALA A 65 -4.57 3.87 1.95
C ALA A 65 -5.36 2.98 0.98
N ASN A 66 -5.13 3.13 -0.33
CA ASN A 66 -5.95 2.50 -1.36
C ASN A 66 -5.13 1.71 -2.39
N LEU A 67 -3.92 1.24 -2.04
CA LEU A 67 -3.01 0.54 -2.95
C LEU A 67 -3.66 -0.65 -3.67
N ALA A 68 -4.54 -1.38 -2.98
CA ALA A 68 -5.24 -2.55 -3.51
C ALA A 68 -6.40 -2.20 -4.46
N ALA A 69 -6.94 -0.98 -4.37
CA ALA A 69 -8.09 -0.55 -5.14
C ALA A 69 -7.68 -0.14 -6.58
N PRO A 70 -8.60 -0.19 -7.55
CA PRO A 70 -8.36 0.34 -8.90
C PRO A 70 -8.30 1.87 -8.86
N LEU A 71 -7.11 2.41 -8.52
CA LEU A 71 -6.85 3.84 -8.51
C LEU A 71 -6.54 4.34 -9.92
N THR A 72 -7.17 5.47 -10.29
CA THR A 72 -6.87 6.21 -11.51
C THR A 72 -6.34 7.58 -11.15
N VAL A 73 -5.40 8.11 -11.94
CA VAL A 73 -4.83 9.44 -11.67
C VAL A 73 -5.90 10.55 -11.68
N PRO A 74 -6.91 10.54 -12.59
CA PRO A 74 -8.03 11.48 -12.50
C PRO A 74 -8.86 11.31 -11.22
N GLY A 75 -9.01 10.08 -10.72
CA GLY A 75 -9.69 9.81 -9.45
C GLY A 75 -8.96 10.41 -8.26
N ILE A 76 -7.64 10.20 -8.19
CA ILE A 76 -6.79 10.77 -7.13
C ILE A 76 -6.83 12.30 -7.18
N ALA A 77 -6.71 12.90 -8.37
CA ALA A 77 -6.76 14.34 -8.56
C ALA A 77 -8.07 14.97 -8.05
N ARG A 78 -9.20 14.29 -8.27
CA ARG A 78 -10.50 14.72 -7.76
C ARG A 78 -10.56 14.70 -6.23
N VAL A 79 -10.00 13.67 -5.59
CA VAL A 79 -9.99 13.55 -4.12
C VAL A 79 -9.16 14.67 -3.49
N VAL A 80 -8.04 15.05 -4.10
CA VAL A 80 -7.17 16.12 -3.58
C VAL A 80 -7.52 17.52 -4.08
N GLY A 81 -8.60 17.67 -4.86
CA GLY A 81 -9.11 18.98 -5.29
C GLY A 81 -8.27 19.68 -6.36
N VAL A 82 -7.47 18.97 -7.17
CA VAL A 82 -6.68 19.57 -8.25
C VAL A 82 -6.98 18.91 -9.61
N SER A 83 -6.58 19.57 -10.70
CA SER A 83 -6.69 18.96 -12.03
C SER A 83 -5.67 17.83 -12.22
N HIS A 84 -5.99 16.86 -13.06
CA HIS A 84 -5.11 15.73 -13.38
C HIS A 84 -3.72 16.16 -13.88
N ASN A 85 -3.68 17.18 -14.75
CA ASN A 85 -2.42 17.73 -15.29
C ASN A 85 -1.60 18.42 -14.20
N HIS A 86 -2.26 19.17 -13.32
CA HIS A 86 -1.61 19.84 -12.20
C HIS A 86 -1.03 18.82 -11.21
N LEU A 87 -1.81 17.80 -10.85
CA LEU A 87 -1.34 16.70 -9.98
C LEU A 87 -0.14 15.99 -10.60
N THR A 88 -0.20 15.60 -11.89
CA THR A 88 0.88 14.84 -12.53
C THR A 88 2.19 15.64 -12.57
N ARG A 89 2.11 16.94 -12.88
CA ARG A 89 3.29 17.82 -12.90
C ARG A 89 3.87 17.97 -11.50
N LEU A 90 3.03 18.32 -10.54
CA LEU A 90 3.43 18.59 -9.17
C LEU A 90 3.99 17.33 -8.49
N PHE A 91 3.32 16.19 -8.65
CA PHE A 91 3.77 14.91 -8.11
C PHE A 91 5.14 14.52 -8.67
N ARG A 92 5.39 14.74 -9.96
CA ARG A 92 6.70 14.48 -10.57
C ARG A 92 7.78 15.44 -10.07
N THR A 93 7.46 16.72 -9.91
CA THR A 93 8.40 17.72 -9.38
C THR A 93 8.81 17.40 -7.94
N GLU A 94 7.85 17.01 -7.10
CA GLU A 94 8.07 16.76 -5.67
C GLU A 94 8.65 15.38 -5.38
N THR A 95 8.17 14.33 -6.06
CA THR A 95 8.56 12.94 -5.77
C THR A 95 9.60 12.38 -6.75
N GLY A 96 9.86 13.05 -7.87
CA GLY A 96 10.67 12.53 -8.98
C GLY A 96 9.99 11.43 -9.82
N HIS A 97 8.78 11.00 -9.46
CA HIS A 97 8.09 9.88 -10.10
C HIS A 97 6.76 10.32 -10.73
N THR A 98 6.27 9.55 -11.71
CA THR A 98 4.86 9.69 -12.13
C THR A 98 3.96 9.05 -11.09
N VAL A 99 2.71 9.52 -10.95
CA VAL A 99 1.73 8.93 -10.02
C VAL A 99 1.56 7.41 -10.27
N VAL A 100 1.51 7.01 -11.54
CA VAL A 100 1.39 5.59 -11.93
C VAL A 100 2.66 4.81 -11.59
N GLY A 101 3.84 5.39 -11.83
CA GLY A 101 5.12 4.77 -11.46
C GLY A 101 5.24 4.58 -9.95
N TYR A 102 4.85 5.58 -9.17
CA TYR A 102 4.81 5.51 -7.72
C TYR A 102 3.86 4.42 -7.22
N LEU A 103 2.60 4.41 -7.69
CA LEU A 103 1.62 3.39 -7.36
C LEU A 103 2.15 1.98 -7.67
N ARG A 104 2.76 1.80 -8.83
CA ARG A 104 3.33 0.52 -9.24
C ARG A 104 4.43 0.06 -8.30
N ARG A 105 5.37 0.95 -7.98
CA ARG A 105 6.49 0.65 -7.08
C ARG A 105 5.99 0.26 -5.69
N ARG A 106 5.09 1.05 -5.11
CA ARG A 106 4.51 0.78 -3.78
C ARG A 106 3.74 -0.54 -3.73
N ARG A 107 2.97 -0.88 -4.78
CA ARG A 107 2.30 -2.18 -4.89
C ARG A 107 3.30 -3.35 -4.91
N LEU A 108 4.43 -3.18 -5.57
CA LEU A 108 5.47 -4.22 -5.70
C LEU A 108 6.30 -4.37 -4.44
N GLU A 109 6.61 -3.26 -3.74
CA GLU A 109 7.25 -3.29 -2.42
C GLU A 109 6.36 -4.05 -1.42
N ARG A 110 5.05 -3.76 -1.41
CA ARG A 110 4.08 -4.50 -0.61
C ARG A 110 3.98 -5.97 -1.01
N ALA A 111 4.01 -6.26 -2.31
CA ALA A 111 4.00 -7.63 -2.80
C ALA A 111 5.25 -8.40 -2.33
N ARG A 112 6.44 -7.78 -2.41
CA ARG A 112 7.69 -8.35 -1.90
C ARG A 112 7.56 -8.69 -0.42
N HIS A 113 7.00 -7.78 0.35
CA HIS A 113 6.78 -8.00 1.77
C HIS A 113 5.87 -9.21 2.03
N LEU A 114 4.71 -9.28 1.37
CA LEU A 114 3.79 -10.41 1.48
C LEU A 114 4.39 -11.73 0.96
N LEU A 115 5.27 -11.68 -0.04
CA LEU A 115 5.93 -12.86 -0.56
C LEU A 115 6.91 -13.48 0.44
N ARG A 116 7.55 -12.64 1.26
CA ARG A 116 8.54 -13.05 2.29
C ARG A 116 7.90 -13.39 3.63
N GLU A 117 6.96 -12.58 4.08
CA GLU A 117 6.43 -12.64 5.45
C GLU A 117 5.09 -13.39 5.57
N SER A 118 4.51 -13.86 4.45
CA SER A 118 3.22 -14.56 4.49
C SER A 118 3.22 -15.87 3.70
N THR A 119 2.34 -16.78 4.10
CA THR A 119 2.08 -18.06 3.43
C THR A 119 1.01 -17.97 2.34
N LEU A 120 0.56 -16.75 2.00
CA LEU A 120 -0.47 -16.54 0.98
C LEU A 120 -0.06 -17.09 -0.38
N SER A 121 -1.04 -17.55 -1.16
CA SER A 121 -0.78 -17.97 -2.55
C SER A 121 -0.39 -16.76 -3.41
N ILE A 122 0.46 -16.97 -4.42
CA ILE A 122 0.88 -15.89 -5.34
C ILE A 122 -0.32 -15.19 -5.99
N PRO A 123 -1.38 -15.90 -6.45
CA PRO A 123 -2.59 -15.25 -6.96
C PRO A 123 -3.32 -14.40 -5.90
N ALA A 124 -3.37 -14.85 -4.64
CA ALA A 124 -3.98 -14.07 -3.56
C ALA A 124 -3.17 -12.81 -3.26
N ILE A 125 -1.85 -12.88 -3.30
CA ILE A 125 -0.96 -11.72 -3.14
C ILE A 125 -1.18 -10.73 -4.29
N ALA A 126 -1.19 -11.20 -5.53
CA ALA A 126 -1.41 -10.40 -6.72
C ALA A 126 -2.74 -9.62 -6.65
N ALA A 127 -3.82 -10.30 -6.25
CA ALA A 127 -5.12 -9.66 -6.00
C ALA A 127 -5.06 -8.65 -4.83
N SER A 128 -4.37 -8.97 -3.73
CA SER A 128 -4.28 -8.09 -2.56
C SER A 128 -3.53 -6.78 -2.80
N VAL A 129 -2.64 -6.75 -3.80
CA VAL A 129 -1.89 -5.53 -4.20
C VAL A 129 -2.50 -4.82 -5.40
N GLY A 130 -3.69 -5.23 -5.85
CA GLY A 130 -4.40 -4.58 -6.96
C GLY A 130 -3.82 -4.89 -8.35
N ILE A 131 -3.13 -6.02 -8.51
CA ILE A 131 -2.62 -6.55 -9.79
C ILE A 131 -3.17 -7.97 -9.97
N ALA A 132 -4.49 -8.10 -10.13
CA ALA A 132 -5.15 -9.40 -10.18
C ALA A 132 -4.70 -10.29 -11.37
N ASP A 133 -4.26 -9.69 -12.47
CA ASP A 133 -3.67 -10.42 -13.60
C ASP A 133 -2.29 -10.97 -13.22
N LEU A 134 -2.19 -12.30 -13.17
CA LEU A 134 -0.98 -13.00 -12.74
C LEU A 134 0.19 -12.85 -13.73
N GLN A 135 -0.08 -12.72 -15.03
CA GLN A 135 0.97 -12.50 -16.03
C GLN A 135 1.57 -11.10 -15.87
N ALA A 136 0.71 -10.09 -15.70
CA ALA A 136 1.11 -8.72 -15.42
C ALA A 136 1.87 -8.61 -14.10
N PHE A 137 1.42 -9.32 -13.07
CA PHE A 137 2.09 -9.40 -11.76
C PHE A 137 3.48 -10.02 -11.87
N ASN A 138 3.61 -11.17 -12.54
CA ASN A 138 4.89 -11.84 -12.77
C ASN A 138 5.87 -10.94 -13.53
N LYS A 139 5.40 -10.26 -14.59
CA LYS A 139 6.21 -9.31 -15.37
C LYS A 139 6.63 -8.11 -14.52
N ALA A 140 5.73 -7.61 -13.66
CA ALA A 140 6.05 -6.52 -12.76
C ALA A 140 7.08 -6.91 -11.71
N CYS A 141 6.96 -8.10 -11.11
CA CYS A 141 7.94 -8.62 -10.15
C CYS A 141 9.32 -8.76 -10.77
N ARG A 142 9.44 -9.32 -11.98
CA ARG A 142 10.76 -9.41 -12.64
C ARG A 142 11.39 -8.05 -12.90
N ARG A 143 10.60 -7.06 -13.32
CA ARG A 143 11.14 -5.72 -13.61
C ARG A 143 11.51 -4.94 -12.35
N GLU A 144 10.68 -4.97 -11.31
CA GLU A 144 10.88 -4.11 -10.12
C GLU A 144 11.60 -4.82 -8.97
N LEU A 145 11.46 -6.15 -8.85
CA LEU A 145 12.02 -6.96 -7.75
C LEU A 145 13.19 -7.84 -8.20
N GLY A 146 13.56 -7.82 -9.49
CA GLY A 146 14.68 -8.59 -10.04
C GLY A 146 14.39 -10.08 -10.27
N GLY A 147 13.25 -10.61 -9.82
CA GLY A 147 12.95 -12.03 -9.87
C GLY A 147 11.47 -12.37 -10.06
N SER A 148 11.20 -13.66 -10.31
CA SER A 148 9.81 -14.15 -10.27
C SER A 148 9.28 -14.11 -8.82
N PRO A 149 7.96 -14.04 -8.59
CA PRO A 149 7.43 -14.04 -7.22
C PRO A 149 7.87 -15.25 -6.39
N ARG A 150 8.09 -16.41 -7.04
CA ARG A 150 8.64 -17.61 -6.38
C ARG A 150 10.09 -17.41 -5.95
N ALA A 151 10.94 -16.86 -6.82
CA ALA A 151 12.35 -16.58 -6.49
C ALA A 151 12.45 -15.57 -5.33
N VAL A 152 11.67 -14.48 -5.41
CA VAL A 152 11.59 -13.47 -4.33
C VAL A 152 11.13 -14.07 -3.01
N ARG A 153 10.25 -15.09 -3.04
CA ARG A 153 9.83 -15.84 -1.85
C ARG A 153 10.91 -16.78 -1.32
N ALA A 154 11.67 -17.42 -2.20
CA ALA A 154 12.77 -18.30 -1.82
C ALA A 154 13.97 -17.54 -1.22
N GLY A 155 14.02 -16.22 -1.39
CA GLY A 155 15.11 -15.37 -0.90
C GLY A 155 16.31 -15.29 -1.84
N GLU A 156 16.13 -15.67 -3.10
CA GLU A 156 17.13 -15.57 -4.18
C GLU A 156 17.33 -14.13 -4.67
#